data_AF-A0A968STT1-F1
#
_entry.id   AF-A0A968STT1-F1
#
_cell.length_a   1.000
_cell.length_b   1.000
_cell.length_c   1.000
_cell.angle_alpha   90.00
_cell.angle_beta   90.00
_cell.angle_gamma   90.00
#
_symmetry.space_group_name_H-M   'P 1'
#
loop_
_entity.id
_entity.type
_entity.pdbx_description
1 polymer ?
#
loop_
_entity_poly.entity_id
_entity_poly.type
_entity_poly.pdbx_seq_one_letter_code
_entity_poly.pdbx_strand_id
1 'polypeptide(L)'
;MRSKEFRQYISNEARRGIPETPRCPHAEQCGGCSFQHIAYAEQVQAKTRALNLIWQEAGYDGPPLDVVASPDAYEYRTRMDYVATKGRFGLRMRGKFNYIVDLETCHLIPPTGFAAAQAVWNAIRERGLPDYNIRSHEGFLRYVVVRRSPQNTFLLAAVT
;
A
#
# COMPACT_ATOMS: atom_id res chain seq x y z
N MET A 1 19.21 -7.55 13.91
CA MET A 1 18.47 -7.74 12.64
C MET A 1 18.18 -6.39 11.98
N ARG A 2 18.56 -6.21 10.72
CA ARG A 2 18.24 -5.00 9.94
C ARG A 2 16.84 -5.14 9.33
N SER A 3 16.12 -4.03 9.16
CA SER A 3 14.76 -4.03 8.58
C SER A 3 14.66 -4.68 7.19
N LYS A 4 15.76 -4.72 6.44
CA LYS A 4 15.86 -5.41 5.14
C LYS A 4 15.79 -6.94 5.28
N GLU A 5 16.35 -7.50 6.35
CA GLU A 5 16.37 -8.94 6.60
C GLU A 5 14.93 -9.43 6.87
N PHE A 6 14.18 -8.77 7.75
CA PHE A 6 12.76 -9.11 8.02
C PHE A 6 11.89 -9.19 6.76
N ARG A 7 11.99 -8.18 5.88
CA ARG A 7 11.24 -8.19 4.61
C ARG A 7 11.66 -9.35 3.71
N GLN A 8 12.94 -9.69 3.69
CA GLN A 8 13.45 -10.80 2.90
C GLN A 8 12.89 -12.13 3.39
N TYR A 9 12.87 -12.38 4.70
CA TYR A 9 12.28 -13.60 5.29
C TYR A 9 10.81 -13.74 4.88
N ILE A 10 10.00 -12.70 5.06
CA ILE A 10 8.58 -12.74 4.67
C ILE A 10 8.43 -12.97 3.17
N SER A 11 9.19 -12.27 2.33
CA SER A 11 9.11 -12.47 0.88
C SER A 11 9.51 -13.88 0.44
N ASN A 12 10.50 -14.49 1.09
CA ASN A 12 10.91 -15.87 0.81
C ASN A 12 9.81 -16.86 1.21
N GLU A 13 9.23 -16.71 2.40
CA GLU A 13 8.16 -17.58 2.88
C GLU A 13 6.86 -17.42 2.09
N ALA A 14 6.51 -16.19 1.68
CA ALA A 14 5.30 -15.91 0.92
C ALA A 14 5.35 -16.51 -0.49
N ARG A 15 6.52 -16.58 -1.12
CA ARG A 15 6.70 -17.19 -2.46
C ARG A 15 6.41 -18.69 -2.50
N ARG A 16 6.40 -19.36 -1.35
CA ARG A 16 6.05 -20.78 -1.22
C ARG A 16 4.54 -20.99 -1.05
N GLY A 17 3.78 -19.92 -0.85
CA GLY A 17 2.35 -19.99 -0.65
C GLY A 17 1.59 -20.35 -1.94
N ILE A 18 0.35 -20.77 -1.75
CA ILE A 18 -0.60 -21.06 -2.81
C ILE A 18 -0.86 -19.78 -3.62
N PRO A 19 -0.66 -19.81 -4.95
CA PRO A 19 -0.96 -18.67 -5.82
C PRO A 19 -2.45 -18.33 -5.82
N GLU A 20 -2.75 -17.04 -5.94
CA GLU A 20 -4.11 -16.50 -6.07
C GLU A 20 -4.11 -15.39 -7.13
N THR A 21 -5.21 -15.24 -7.87
CA THR A 21 -5.34 -14.13 -8.82
C THR A 21 -5.51 -12.81 -8.05
N PRO A 22 -4.64 -11.81 -8.25
CA PRO A 22 -4.78 -10.54 -7.57
C PRO A 22 -6.11 -9.85 -7.84
N ARG A 23 -6.79 -9.39 -6.79
CA ARG A 23 -8.01 -8.57 -6.94
C ARG A 23 -7.72 -7.21 -7.57
N CYS A 24 -6.58 -6.58 -7.23
CA CYS A 24 -6.24 -5.26 -7.73
C CYS A 24 -5.63 -5.35 -9.14
N PRO A 25 -6.16 -4.62 -10.15
CA PRO A 25 -5.60 -4.63 -11.50
C PRO A 25 -4.17 -4.05 -11.56
N HIS A 26 -3.78 -3.27 -10.54
CA HIS A 26 -2.46 -2.65 -10.45
C HIS A 26 -1.44 -3.48 -9.64
N ALA A 27 -1.78 -4.68 -9.17
CA ALA A 27 -1.01 -5.44 -8.18
C ALA A 27 0.44 -5.77 -8.62
N GLU A 28 0.66 -5.96 -9.91
CA GLU A 28 1.98 -6.30 -10.47
C GLU A 28 2.95 -5.11 -10.39
N GLN A 29 2.45 -3.90 -10.65
CA GLN A 29 3.29 -2.70 -10.78
C GLN A 29 3.34 -1.86 -9.49
N CYS A 30 2.22 -1.78 -8.77
CA CYS A 30 2.10 -0.93 -7.60
C CYS A 30 2.93 -1.47 -6.42
N GLY A 31 3.64 -0.57 -5.74
CA GLY A 31 4.43 -0.90 -4.54
C GLY A 31 3.61 -1.13 -3.26
N GLY A 32 2.28 -1.02 -3.33
CA GLY A 32 1.41 -1.07 -2.15
C GLY A 32 1.14 -2.49 -1.60
N CYS A 33 0.64 -3.40 -2.46
CA CYS A 33 0.11 -4.70 -2.03
C CYS A 33 0.98 -5.87 -2.53
N SER A 34 2.15 -6.06 -1.93
CA SER A 34 3.20 -6.92 -2.50
C SER A 34 2.81 -8.39 -2.71
N PHE A 35 1.86 -8.93 -1.94
CA PHE A 35 1.52 -10.36 -1.91
C PHE A 35 0.09 -10.70 -2.35
N GLN A 36 -0.61 -9.80 -3.06
CA GLN A 36 -1.98 -10.10 -3.53
C GLN A 36 -2.07 -11.29 -4.51
N HIS A 37 -0.94 -11.78 -5.01
CA HIS A 37 -0.85 -12.98 -5.86
C HIS A 37 -0.72 -14.28 -5.05
N ILE A 38 -0.81 -14.21 -3.72
CA ILE A 38 -0.70 -15.34 -2.79
C ILE A 38 -1.96 -15.35 -1.93
N ALA A 39 -2.56 -16.54 -1.75
CA ALA A 39 -3.76 -16.71 -0.93
C ALA A 39 -3.60 -16.08 0.46
N TYR A 40 -4.61 -15.38 0.96
CA TYR A 40 -4.49 -14.62 2.21
C TYR A 40 -4.05 -15.46 3.43
N ALA A 41 -4.59 -16.68 3.57
CA ALA A 41 -4.19 -17.60 4.62
C ALA A 41 -2.68 -17.93 4.55
N GLU A 42 -2.14 -18.09 3.35
CA GLU A 42 -0.71 -18.33 3.12
C GLU A 42 0.14 -17.10 3.41
N GLN A 43 -0.39 -15.89 3.18
CA GLN A 43 0.29 -14.66 3.61
C GLN A 43 0.42 -14.59 5.14
N VAL A 44 -0.60 -15.02 5.88
CA VAL A 44 -0.58 -15.08 7.35
C VAL A 44 0.43 -16.13 7.80
N GLN A 45 0.36 -17.35 7.26
CA GLN A 45 1.27 -18.44 7.58
C GLN A 45 2.73 -18.11 7.24
N ALA A 46 2.99 -17.45 6.11
CA ALA A 46 4.33 -16.99 5.75
C ALA A 46 4.90 -15.99 6.77
N LYS A 47 4.07 -15.08 7.29
CA LYS A 47 4.48 -14.15 8.35
C LYS A 47 4.71 -14.90 9.67
N THR A 48 3.87 -15.87 10.03
CA THR A 48 4.06 -16.72 11.21
C THR A 48 5.38 -17.48 11.13
N ARG A 49 5.68 -18.14 10.02
CA ARG A 49 6.96 -18.84 9.81
C ARG A 49 8.16 -17.89 9.88
N ALA A 50 8.10 -16.77 9.17
CA ALA A 50 9.16 -15.76 9.20
C ALA A 50 9.39 -15.20 10.62
N LEU A 51 8.33 -14.96 11.38
CA LEU A 51 8.39 -14.48 12.76
C LEU A 51 9.11 -15.49 13.65
N ASN A 52 8.70 -16.75 13.62
CA ASN A 52 9.30 -17.81 14.45
C ASN A 52 10.77 -18.05 14.11
N LEU A 53 11.13 -18.08 12.82
CA LEU A 53 12.53 -18.21 12.39
C LEU A 53 13.40 -17.09 12.96
N ILE A 54 12.92 -15.85 12.88
CA ILE A 54 13.68 -14.68 13.36
C ILE A 54 13.85 -14.70 14.88
N TRP A 55 12.81 -15.11 15.62
CA TRP A 55 12.89 -15.17 17.08
C TRP A 55 13.77 -16.33 17.54
N GLN A 56 13.72 -17.48 16.86
CA GLN A 56 14.61 -18.59 17.12
C GLN A 56 16.08 -18.20 16.90
N GLU A 57 16.40 -17.52 15.79
CA GLU A 57 17.76 -16.98 15.54
C GLU A 57 18.19 -15.96 16.60
N ALA A 58 17.24 -15.26 17.23
CA ALA A 58 17.50 -14.33 18.32
C ALA A 58 17.60 -14.99 19.70
N GLY A 59 17.47 -16.33 19.79
CA GLY A 59 17.59 -17.08 21.03
C GLY A 59 16.32 -17.12 21.88
N TYR A 60 15.14 -16.85 21.30
CA TYR A 60 13.86 -17.01 21.99
C TYR A 60 13.54 -18.51 22.19
N ASP A 61 13.22 -18.89 23.42
CA ASP A 61 12.97 -20.26 23.89
C ASP A 61 11.52 -20.51 24.36
N GLY A 62 10.65 -19.51 24.19
CA GLY A 62 9.24 -19.61 24.54
C GLY A 62 8.40 -20.40 23.51
N PRO A 63 7.07 -20.48 23.71
CA PRO A 63 6.17 -21.17 22.78
C PRO A 63 6.13 -20.48 21.40
N PRO A 64 5.73 -21.21 20.34
CA PRO A 64 5.60 -20.64 18.99
C PRO A 64 4.72 -19.39 18.98
N LEU A 65 5.14 -18.40 18.19
CA LEU A 65 4.44 -17.13 18.02
C LEU A 65 3.47 -17.20 16.85
N ASP A 66 2.25 -16.71 17.04
CA ASP A 66 1.23 -16.67 15.98
C ASP A 66 0.95 -15.25 15.48
N VAL A 67 0.73 -15.13 14.18
CA VAL A 67 0.24 -13.90 13.55
C VAL A 67 -1.28 -13.92 13.51
N VAL A 68 -1.90 -12.99 14.23
CA VAL A 68 -3.35 -12.78 14.17
C VAL A 68 -3.71 -12.17 12.81
N ALA A 69 -4.57 -12.85 12.06
CA ALA A 69 -5.06 -12.35 10.79
C ALA A 69 -5.94 -11.10 11.01
N SER A 70 -5.83 -10.13 10.09
CA SER A 70 -6.87 -9.10 9.97
C SER A 70 -8.18 -9.79 9.58
N PRO A 71 -9.32 -9.40 10.19
CA PRO A 71 -10.65 -9.88 9.76
C PRO A 71 -10.89 -9.63 8.27
N ASP A 72 -10.41 -8.48 7.77
CA ASP A 72 -10.53 -8.08 6.37
C ASP A 72 -9.14 -7.84 5.77
N ALA A 73 -8.87 -8.50 4.63
CA ALA A 73 -7.64 -8.28 3.86
C ALA A 73 -7.68 -7.01 2.97
N TYR A 74 -8.85 -6.39 2.86
CA TYR A 74 -9.14 -5.22 2.03
C TYR A 74 -9.82 -4.13 2.86
N GLU A 75 -9.82 -2.90 2.35
CA GLU A 75 -10.53 -1.75 2.94
C GLU A 75 -10.17 -1.43 4.41
N TYR A 76 -9.06 -1.98 4.91
CA TYR A 76 -8.64 -1.85 6.30
C TYR A 76 -7.87 -0.55 6.58
N ARG A 77 -7.34 0.14 5.55
CA ARG A 77 -6.52 1.34 5.77
C ARG A 77 -7.39 2.53 6.12
N THR A 78 -7.06 3.14 7.25
CA THR A 78 -7.62 4.41 7.71
C THR A 78 -6.85 5.62 7.21
N ARG A 79 -5.69 5.43 6.56
CA ARG A 79 -4.91 6.50 5.93
C ARG A 79 -4.28 6.04 4.62
N MET A 80 -4.45 6.86 3.59
CA MET A 80 -3.83 6.73 2.28
C MET A 80 -3.23 8.06 1.84
N ASP A 81 -2.07 8.00 1.18
CA ASP A 81 -1.32 9.16 0.70
C ASP A 81 -1.08 8.96 -0.80
N TYR A 82 -1.95 9.51 -1.64
CA TYR A 82 -1.84 9.38 -3.10
C TYR A 82 -0.96 10.49 -3.65
N VAL A 83 -0.06 10.17 -4.57
CA VAL A 83 0.90 11.10 -5.18
C VAL A 83 0.36 11.61 -6.49
N ALA A 84 0.46 12.93 -6.73
CA ALA A 84 0.21 13.57 -8.01
C ALA A 84 1.55 13.99 -8.64
N THR A 85 1.88 13.50 -9.82
CA THR A 85 3.08 13.93 -10.57
C THR A 85 3.00 13.55 -12.05
N LYS A 86 3.46 14.45 -12.92
CA LYS A 86 3.55 14.24 -14.37
C LYS A 86 2.25 13.74 -15.00
N GLY A 87 1.12 14.30 -14.57
CA GLY A 87 -0.22 13.97 -15.03
C GLY A 87 -0.80 12.67 -14.50
N ARG A 88 -0.14 12.01 -13.53
CA ARG A 88 -0.55 10.73 -12.93
C ARG A 88 -0.96 10.90 -11.47
N PHE A 89 -1.91 10.09 -11.04
CA PHE A 89 -2.41 10.09 -9.66
C PHE A 89 -2.50 8.68 -9.10
N GLY A 90 -1.75 8.40 -8.04
CA GLY A 90 -1.74 7.07 -7.48
C GLY A 90 -0.62 6.79 -6.49
N LEU A 91 0.06 5.65 -6.66
CA LEU A 91 1.11 5.20 -5.76
C LEU A 91 2.41 4.91 -6.52
N ARG A 92 3.52 4.91 -5.77
CA ARG A 92 4.84 4.61 -6.35
C ARG A 92 4.90 3.18 -6.89
N MET A 93 5.50 3.04 -8.07
CA MET A 93 5.80 1.75 -8.67
C MET A 93 6.82 0.98 -7.83
N ARG A 94 6.67 -0.33 -7.75
CA ARG A 94 7.59 -1.21 -7.03
C ARG A 94 9.02 -1.02 -7.56
N GLY A 95 9.97 -0.78 -6.66
CA GLY A 95 11.37 -0.55 -7.01
C GLY A 95 11.68 0.79 -7.67
N LYS A 96 10.69 1.67 -7.92
CA LYS A 96 10.91 2.98 -8.56
C LYS A 96 10.29 4.10 -7.73
N PHE A 97 11.14 4.84 -7.00
CA PHE A 97 10.68 5.92 -6.11
C PHE A 97 10.12 7.14 -6.86
N ASN A 98 10.50 7.32 -8.13
CA ASN A 98 10.20 8.47 -8.98
C ASN A 98 9.18 8.19 -10.08
N TYR A 99 8.53 7.02 -10.06
CA TYR A 99 7.51 6.64 -11.04
C TYR A 99 6.20 6.28 -10.34
N ILE A 100 5.11 6.88 -10.80
CA ILE A 100 3.77 6.68 -10.25
C ILE A 100 2.97 5.76 -11.17
N VAL A 101 2.37 4.74 -10.56
CA VAL A 101 1.31 3.95 -11.17
C VAL A 101 0.04 4.77 -11.09
N ASP A 102 -0.51 5.10 -12.25
CA ASP A 102 -1.78 5.81 -12.33
C ASP A 102 -2.88 4.83 -11.93
N LEU A 103 -3.59 5.14 -10.84
CA LEU A 103 -4.54 4.20 -10.24
C LEU A 103 -5.96 4.52 -10.70
N GLU A 104 -6.69 3.47 -11.09
CA GLU A 104 -8.14 3.53 -11.32
C GLU A 104 -8.94 3.14 -10.07
N THR A 105 -8.29 2.44 -9.13
CA THR A 105 -8.89 1.97 -7.88
C THR A 105 -7.82 1.61 -6.85
N CYS A 106 -8.21 1.58 -5.57
CA CYS A 106 -7.36 1.13 -4.48
C CYS A 106 -8.16 0.35 -3.43
N HIS A 107 -8.10 -0.99 -3.47
CA HIS A 107 -8.83 -1.86 -2.53
C HIS A 107 -8.30 -1.87 -1.08
N LEU A 108 -7.39 -0.98 -0.71
CA LEU A 108 -6.92 -0.84 0.68
C LEU A 108 -7.78 0.13 1.50
N ILE A 109 -8.57 0.97 0.84
CA ILE A 109 -9.52 1.91 1.43
C ILE A 109 -10.88 1.66 0.77
N PRO A 110 -12.03 1.99 1.39
CA PRO A 110 -13.31 1.84 0.72
C PRO A 110 -13.34 2.57 -0.63
N PRO A 111 -14.11 2.05 -1.61
CA PRO A 111 -14.22 2.68 -2.94
C PRO A 111 -14.57 4.16 -2.88
N THR A 112 -15.42 4.56 -1.92
CA THR A 112 -15.79 5.96 -1.67
C THR A 112 -14.61 6.82 -1.24
N GLY A 113 -13.67 6.28 -0.46
CA GLY A 113 -12.47 7.00 -0.03
C GLY A 113 -11.49 7.24 -1.18
N PHE A 114 -11.32 6.27 -2.08
CA PHE A 114 -10.50 6.46 -3.28
C PHE A 114 -11.17 7.45 -4.26
N ALA A 115 -12.47 7.29 -4.50
CA ALA A 115 -13.24 8.20 -5.37
C ALA A 115 -13.18 9.66 -4.87
N ALA A 116 -13.28 9.88 -3.56
CA ALA A 116 -13.14 11.20 -2.96
C ALA A 116 -11.75 11.82 -3.20
N ALA A 117 -10.68 11.02 -3.10
CA ALA A 117 -9.33 11.48 -3.42
C ALA A 117 -9.16 11.83 -4.91
N GLN A 118 -9.71 10.99 -5.79
CA GLN A 118 -9.67 11.20 -7.24
C GLN A 118 -10.47 12.44 -7.65
N ALA A 119 -11.59 12.74 -6.97
CA ALA A 119 -12.35 13.97 -7.18
C ALA A 119 -11.52 15.22 -6.86
N VAL A 120 -10.73 15.22 -5.78
CA VAL A 120 -9.81 16.32 -5.45
C VAL A 120 -8.75 16.49 -6.56
N TRP A 121 -8.18 15.39 -7.03
CA TRP A 121 -7.22 15.41 -8.15
C TRP A 121 -7.82 16.04 -9.42
N ASN A 122 -9.00 15.58 -9.83
CA ASN A 122 -9.69 16.07 -11.01
C ASN A 122 -10.03 17.56 -10.88
N ALA A 123 -10.56 17.98 -9.72
CA ALA A 123 -10.90 19.37 -9.45
C ALA A 123 -9.68 20.31 -9.56
N ILE A 124 -8.50 19.86 -9.15
CA ILE A 124 -7.26 20.63 -9.26
C ILE A 124 -6.82 20.76 -10.73
N ARG A 125 -6.89 19.66 -11.50
CA ARG A 125 -6.58 19.67 -12.94
C ARG A 125 -7.51 20.56 -13.74
N GLU A 126 -8.81 20.51 -13.46
CA GLU A 126 -9.84 21.35 -14.11
C GLU A 126 -9.57 22.85 -13.89
N ARG A 127 -8.93 23.21 -12.77
CA ARG A 127 -8.50 24.59 -12.47
C ARG A 127 -7.17 24.98 -13.12
N GLY A 128 -6.56 24.09 -13.91
CA GLY A 128 -5.27 24.33 -14.55
C GLY A 128 -4.09 24.36 -13.59
N LEU A 129 -4.25 23.89 -12.35
CA LEU A 129 -3.17 23.87 -11.37
C LEU A 129 -2.23 22.67 -11.65
N PRO A 130 -0.90 22.90 -11.74
CA PRO A 130 0.04 21.85 -12.07
C PRO A 130 0.22 20.86 -10.93
N ASP A 131 0.53 19.61 -11.23
CA ASP A 131 1.02 18.67 -10.24
C ASP A 131 2.53 18.82 -10.02
N TYR A 132 3.02 18.24 -8.94
CA TYR A 132 4.40 18.39 -8.52
C TYR A 132 5.36 17.59 -9.41
N ASN A 133 6.46 18.22 -9.82
CA ASN A 133 7.56 17.58 -10.52
C ASN A 133 8.73 17.32 -9.56
N ILE A 134 8.97 16.04 -9.25
CA ILE A 134 10.04 15.64 -8.33
C ILE A 134 11.46 16.00 -8.79
N ARG A 135 11.67 16.30 -10.09
CA ARG A 135 12.99 16.69 -10.61
C ARG A 135 13.23 18.19 -10.54
N SER A 136 12.27 19.00 -10.96
CA SER A 136 12.41 20.47 -10.92
C SER A 136 12.01 21.07 -9.57
N HIS A 137 11.34 20.29 -8.71
CA HIS A 137 10.76 20.75 -7.44
C HIS A 137 9.68 21.82 -7.58
N GLU A 138 9.06 21.93 -8.76
CA GLU A 138 7.99 22.86 -9.08
C GLU A 138 6.63 22.16 -9.13
N GLY A 139 5.55 22.94 -9.20
CA GLY A 139 4.18 22.46 -9.27
C GLY A 139 3.37 22.81 -8.02
N PHE A 140 2.08 22.49 -8.04
CA PHE A 140 1.16 22.79 -6.96
C PHE A 140 0.80 21.52 -6.18
N LEU A 141 0.09 20.56 -6.76
CA LEU A 141 -0.37 19.39 -5.99
C LEU A 141 0.72 18.31 -5.87
N ARG A 142 1.09 17.95 -4.64
CA ARG A 142 2.02 16.84 -4.34
C ARG A 142 1.30 15.56 -3.95
N TYR A 143 0.39 15.68 -2.98
CA TYR A 143 -0.34 14.53 -2.46
C TYR A 143 -1.80 14.87 -2.19
N VAL A 144 -2.67 13.87 -2.31
CA VAL A 144 -3.99 13.88 -1.66
C VAL A 144 -3.96 12.82 -0.57
N VAL A 145 -4.05 13.28 0.67
CA VAL A 145 -4.11 12.42 1.86
C VAL A 145 -5.56 12.20 2.22
N VAL A 146 -5.95 10.93 2.35
CA VAL A 146 -7.26 10.51 2.83
C VAL A 146 -7.10 9.93 4.22
N ARG A 147 -7.94 10.35 5.17
CA ARG A 147 -8.09 9.69 6.47
C ARG A 147 -9.55 9.27 6.67
N ARG A 148 -9.77 8.07 7.20
CA ARG A 148 -11.10 7.49 7.48
C ARG A 148 -11.29 7.35 8.99
N SER A 149 -12.42 7.81 9.51
CA SER A 149 -12.86 7.53 10.88
C SER A 149 -13.47 6.12 10.99
N PRO A 150 -13.66 5.58 12.21
CA PRO A 150 -14.43 4.35 12.41
C PRO A 150 -15.87 4.45 11.87
N GLN A 151 -16.46 5.65 11.84
CA GLN A 151 -17.81 5.92 11.31
C GLN A 151 -17.84 6.11 9.78
N ASN A 152 -16.76 5.76 9.06
CA ASN A 152 -16.63 5.95 7.61
C ASN A 152 -16.75 7.41 7.15
N THR A 153 -16.40 8.37 8.00
CA THR A 153 -16.24 9.78 7.61
C THR A 153 -14.83 9.99 7.06
N PHE A 154 -14.70 10.77 5.99
CA PHE A 154 -13.41 11.04 5.36
C PHE A 154 -12.93 12.46 5.62
N LEU A 155 -11.65 12.59 5.98
CA LEU A 155 -10.90 13.83 5.90
C LEU A 155 -9.99 13.75 4.66
N LEU A 156 -10.01 14.80 3.84
CA LEU A 156 -9.15 14.96 2.69
C LEU A 156 -8.21 16.13 2.93
N ALA A 157 -6.92 15.94 2.65
CA ALA A 157 -5.93 17.02 2.66
C ALA A 157 -5.18 17.05 1.34
N ALA A 158 -5.27 18.17 0.63
CA ALA A 158 -4.40 18.47 -0.51
C ALA A 158 -3.08 19.04 0.02
N VAL A 159 -1.99 18.34 -0.25
CA VAL A 159 -0.64 18.76 0.12
C VAL A 159 -0.01 19.41 -1.10
N THR A 160 0.41 20.67 -0.95
CA THR A 160 1.01 21.45 -2.03
C THR A 160 2.49 21.74 -1.83
#